data_AF-A0A1J5QSU3-F1
#
_entry.id   AF-A0A1J5QSU3-F1
#
_cell.length_a   1.000
_cell.length_b   1.000
_cell.length_c   1.000
_cell.angle_alpha   90.00
_cell.angle_beta   90.00
_cell.angle_gamma   90.00
#
_symmetry.space_group_name_H-M   'P 1'
#
loop_
_entity.id
_entity.type
_entity.pdbx_description
1 polymer ?
#
loop_
_entity_poly.entity_id
_entity_poly.type
_entity_poly.pdbx_seq_one_letter_code
_entity_poly.pdbx_strand_id
1 'polypeptide(L)'
;MRFIFPILQFLLALLLPNVAAAADWVALPGAGSADQYFYDRSKLTIKEDEITFWKKVVFKTPQDRHGQTAASGLLRERLNCADHTAKLVSYLYYSAAGETIEYVAQDDSDSAPIIPDTVGDAFERVLCPMVWHKQEEARIKAEQKAAAAELAARKRDEAKPEAGDEKTPPPATAGVPGGKTEQEKPPAAPPGAPLPAPQIIEQLY
;
A
#
# COMPACT_ATOMS: atom_id res chain seq x y z
N MET A 1 27.48 -34.47 38.17
CA MET A 1 26.26 -33.61 38.24
C MET A 1 26.53 -32.18 37.75
N ARG A 2 27.05 -31.97 36.52
CA ARG A 2 27.28 -30.60 35.96
C ARG A 2 26.56 -30.33 34.63
N PHE A 3 25.76 -31.28 34.12
CA PHE A 3 25.08 -31.17 32.82
C PHE A 3 23.58 -30.84 32.89
N ILE A 4 23.00 -30.64 34.08
CA ILE A 4 21.55 -30.39 34.23
C ILE A 4 21.18 -28.91 34.02
N PHE A 5 22.11 -27.99 34.31
CA PHE A 5 21.87 -26.55 34.22
C PHE A 5 21.61 -26.00 32.80
N PRO A 6 22.31 -26.43 31.73
CA PRO A 6 22.05 -25.88 30.38
C PRO A 6 20.70 -26.34 29.81
N ILE A 7 20.20 -27.52 30.20
CA ILE A 7 18.92 -28.04 29.71
C ILE A 7 17.75 -27.20 30.27
N LEU A 8 17.82 -26.83 31.54
CA LEU A 8 16.78 -26.01 32.18
C LEU A 8 16.71 -24.60 31.59
N GLN A 9 17.87 -24.03 31.22
CA GLN A 9 17.94 -22.69 30.64
C GLN A 9 17.45 -22.66 29.18
N PHE A 10 17.66 -23.74 28.42
CA PHE A 10 17.07 -23.88 27.08
C PHE A 10 15.55 -24.11 27.15
N LEU A 11 15.07 -24.90 28.12
CA LEU A 11 13.63 -25.13 28.32
C LEU A 11 12.88 -23.85 28.71
N LEU A 12 13.51 -22.96 29.50
CA LEU A 12 12.92 -21.68 29.91
C LEU A 12 12.84 -20.68 28.73
N ALA A 13 13.74 -20.76 27.76
CA ALA A 13 13.68 -19.93 26.55
C ALA A 13 12.55 -20.35 25.59
N LEU A 14 12.14 -21.63 25.60
CA LEU A 14 10.97 -22.11 24.83
C LEU A 14 9.61 -21.71 25.44
N LEU A 15 9.59 -21.27 26.70
CA LEU A 15 8.37 -20.82 27.38
C LEU A 15 8.09 -19.32 27.20
N LEU A 16 8.97 -18.60 26.50
CA LEU A 16 8.63 -17.24 26.06
C LEU A 16 7.47 -17.38 25.08
N PRO A 17 6.30 -16.79 25.38
CA PRO A 17 5.17 -16.85 24.47
C PRO A 17 5.62 -16.22 23.17
N ASN A 18 5.78 -17.05 22.14
CA ASN A 18 5.77 -16.56 20.78
C ASN A 18 4.41 -15.89 20.64
N VAL A 19 4.40 -14.57 20.77
CA VAL A 19 3.34 -13.71 20.25
C VAL A 19 3.40 -13.89 18.74
N ALA A 20 2.89 -15.03 18.28
CA ALA A 20 2.46 -15.19 16.92
C ALA A 20 1.49 -14.04 16.71
N ALA A 21 1.93 -13.04 15.93
CA ALA A 21 1.11 -11.92 15.55
C ALA A 21 -0.05 -12.52 14.74
N ALA A 22 -1.11 -12.89 15.46
CA ALA A 22 -2.35 -13.30 14.87
C ALA A 22 -2.87 -12.12 14.04
N ALA A 23 -3.58 -12.42 12.96
CA ALA A 23 -4.26 -11.41 12.17
C ALA A 23 -5.09 -10.50 13.10
N ASP A 24 -4.88 -9.19 12.99
CA ASP A 24 -5.50 -8.18 13.86
C ASP A 24 -6.80 -7.70 13.20
N TRP A 25 -7.82 -8.56 13.26
CA TRP A 25 -9.11 -8.32 12.63
C TRP A 25 -9.91 -7.25 13.37
N VAL A 26 -10.14 -6.12 12.70
CA VAL A 26 -10.99 -5.03 13.18
C VAL A 26 -12.35 -5.15 12.51
N ALA A 27 -13.41 -5.25 13.30
CA ALA A 27 -14.78 -5.28 12.79
C ALA A 27 -15.18 -3.93 12.19
N LEU A 28 -15.96 -3.98 11.11
CA LEU A 28 -16.54 -2.82 10.45
C LEU A 28 -18.06 -2.81 10.63
N PRO A 29 -18.57 -2.33 11.78
CA PRO A 29 -20.00 -2.28 12.04
C PRO A 29 -20.68 -1.28 11.09
N GLY A 30 -21.92 -1.56 10.71
CA GLY A 30 -22.73 -0.61 9.93
C GLY A 30 -22.36 -0.50 8.46
N ALA A 31 -21.74 -1.51 7.86
CA ALA A 31 -21.41 -1.55 6.43
C ALA A 31 -22.63 -1.71 5.49
N GLY A 32 -23.85 -1.39 5.95
CA GLY A 32 -25.08 -1.46 5.14
C GLY A 32 -25.57 -2.87 4.79
N SER A 33 -24.95 -3.93 5.32
CA SER A 33 -25.28 -5.33 5.04
C SER A 33 -25.56 -6.11 6.34
N ALA A 34 -26.26 -7.23 6.20
CA ALA A 34 -26.53 -8.14 7.31
C ALA A 34 -25.33 -9.07 7.62
N ASP A 35 -24.35 -9.15 6.71
CA ASP A 35 -23.10 -9.87 6.89
C ASP A 35 -22.14 -9.10 7.81
N GLN A 36 -21.16 -9.80 8.39
CA GLN A 36 -20.14 -9.19 9.22
C GLN A 36 -18.86 -9.00 8.43
N TYR A 37 -18.34 -7.78 8.43
CA TYR A 37 -17.12 -7.42 7.72
C TYR A 37 -16.02 -7.02 8.69
N PHE A 38 -14.79 -7.37 8.32
CA PHE A 38 -13.58 -7.04 9.08
C PHE A 38 -12.45 -6.69 8.13
N TYR A 39 -11.44 -5.95 8.61
CA TYR A 39 -10.15 -5.82 7.93
C TYR A 39 -8.98 -6.19 8.85
N ASP A 40 -7.88 -6.68 8.28
CA ASP A 40 -6.66 -6.99 9.03
C ASP A 40 -5.77 -5.76 9.14
N ARG A 41 -5.76 -5.13 10.32
CA ARG A 41 -4.96 -3.93 10.60
C ARG A 41 -3.45 -4.19 10.51
N SER A 42 -3.01 -5.42 10.78
CA SER A 42 -1.59 -5.78 10.78
C SER A 42 -0.99 -5.92 9.38
N LYS A 43 -1.82 -5.98 8.32
CA LYS A 43 -1.41 -6.24 6.93
C LYS A 43 -1.78 -5.12 5.96
N LEU A 44 -1.96 -3.89 6.46
CA LEU A 44 -2.22 -2.73 5.62
C LEU A 44 -0.96 -2.32 4.86
N THR A 45 -1.08 -2.15 3.55
CA THR A 45 -0.01 -1.61 2.69
C THR A 45 -0.51 -0.33 2.05
N ILE A 46 0.10 0.81 2.42
CA ILE A 46 -0.25 2.13 1.88
C ILE A 46 0.89 2.60 0.97
N LYS A 47 0.56 2.88 -0.29
CA LYS A 47 1.47 3.42 -1.31
C LYS A 47 0.75 4.53 -2.06
N GLU A 48 1.29 5.75 -2.01
CA GLU A 48 0.67 6.93 -2.63
C GLU A 48 -0.79 7.05 -2.18
N ASP A 49 -1.75 7.11 -3.10
CA ASP A 49 -3.20 7.19 -2.84
C ASP A 49 -3.87 5.81 -2.70
N GLU A 50 -3.10 4.72 -2.78
CA GLU A 50 -3.61 3.37 -2.71
C GLU A 50 -3.42 2.75 -1.31
N ILE A 51 -4.44 2.03 -0.85
CA ILE A 51 -4.35 1.11 0.30
C ILE A 51 -4.77 -0.30 -0.11
N THR A 52 -3.86 -1.26 0.11
CA THR A 52 -4.15 -2.70 -0.04
C THR A 52 -4.31 -3.32 1.33
N PHE A 53 -5.36 -4.11 1.51
CA PHE A 53 -5.74 -4.69 2.78
C PHE A 53 -6.39 -6.06 2.61
N TRP A 54 -6.43 -6.83 3.70
CA TRP A 54 -7.24 -8.05 3.77
C TRP A 54 -8.58 -7.73 4.40
N LYS A 55 -9.64 -8.14 3.74
CA LYS A 55 -11.04 -8.09 4.15
C LYS A 55 -11.49 -9.50 4.50
N LYS A 56 -12.19 -9.64 5.62
CA LYS A 56 -12.92 -10.85 5.97
C LYS A 56 -14.40 -10.57 5.93
N VAL A 57 -15.17 -11.47 5.33
CA VAL A 57 -16.63 -11.47 5.39
C VAL A 57 -17.09 -12.77 6.05
N VAL A 58 -18.00 -12.66 7.01
CA VAL A 58 -18.75 -13.79 7.56
C VAL A 58 -20.18 -13.63 7.11
N PHE A 59 -20.63 -14.55 6.26
CA PHE A 59 -21.95 -14.47 5.66
C PHE A 59 -23.02 -14.83 6.70
N LYS A 60 -24.05 -14.01 6.80
CA LYS A 60 -25.23 -14.30 7.62
C LYS A 60 -26.00 -15.48 7.03
N THR A 61 -26.18 -15.48 5.71
CA THR A 61 -26.70 -16.61 4.95
C THR A 61 -25.56 -17.17 4.11
N PRO A 62 -25.15 -18.43 4.31
CA PRO A 62 -24.10 -19.02 3.51
C PRO A 62 -24.38 -18.93 2.00
N GLN A 63 -23.34 -18.64 1.21
CA GLN A 63 -23.43 -18.40 -0.23
C GLN A 63 -23.09 -19.67 -1.01
N ASP A 64 -23.80 -19.94 -2.11
CA ASP A 64 -23.41 -21.04 -3.01
C ASP A 64 -22.24 -20.61 -3.91
N ARG A 65 -21.19 -21.42 -3.93
CA ARG A 65 -19.98 -21.23 -4.73
C ARG A 65 -19.66 -22.55 -5.41
N HIS A 66 -19.96 -22.65 -6.69
CA HIS A 66 -19.75 -23.87 -7.49
C HIS A 66 -20.37 -25.14 -6.87
N GLY A 67 -21.57 -25.01 -6.29
CA GLY A 67 -22.27 -26.13 -5.64
C GLY A 67 -21.77 -26.44 -4.22
N GLN A 68 -20.86 -25.63 -3.67
CA GLN A 68 -20.41 -25.72 -2.29
C GLN A 68 -20.85 -24.49 -1.48
N THR A 69 -21.22 -24.70 -0.23
CA THR A 69 -21.72 -23.64 0.64
C THR A 69 -20.60 -22.91 1.38
N ALA A 70 -20.32 -21.67 0.98
CA ALA A 70 -19.35 -20.80 1.62
C ALA A 70 -19.97 -20.07 2.82
N ALA A 71 -19.37 -20.24 4.00
CA ALA A 71 -19.78 -19.55 5.23
C ALA A 71 -18.97 -18.26 5.48
N SER A 72 -17.78 -18.15 4.89
CA SER A 72 -16.96 -16.94 5.00
C SER A 72 -16.04 -16.76 3.78
N GLY A 73 -15.52 -15.55 3.63
CA GLY A 73 -14.53 -15.21 2.62
C GLY A 73 -13.38 -14.38 3.20
N LEU A 74 -12.18 -14.58 2.66
CA LEU A 74 -11.01 -13.71 2.84
C LEU A 74 -10.64 -13.11 1.50
N LEU A 75 -10.76 -11.81 1.37
CA LEU A 75 -10.53 -11.07 0.14
C LEU A 75 -9.35 -10.12 0.35
N ARG A 76 -8.49 -10.01 -0.63
CA ARG A 76 -7.46 -8.96 -0.68
C ARG A 76 -7.96 -7.91 -1.65
N GLU A 77 -8.22 -6.73 -1.15
CA GLU A 77 -8.74 -5.62 -1.94
C GLU A 77 -7.71 -4.48 -1.94
N ARG A 78 -7.76 -3.67 -2.99
CA ARG A 78 -7.02 -2.42 -3.10
C ARG A 78 -8.02 -1.29 -3.33
N LEU A 79 -7.96 -0.25 -2.51
CA LEU A 79 -8.67 1.00 -2.75
C LEU A 79 -7.70 2.03 -3.29
N ASN A 80 -8.12 2.81 -4.28
CA ASN A 80 -7.51 4.08 -4.63
C ASN A 80 -8.40 5.18 -4.05
N CYS A 81 -7.86 5.86 -3.04
CA CYS A 81 -8.57 6.85 -2.23
C CYS A 81 -8.73 8.21 -2.93
N ALA A 82 -7.96 8.49 -3.98
CA ALA A 82 -8.11 9.70 -4.78
C ALA A 82 -9.22 9.55 -5.83
N ASP A 83 -9.29 8.37 -6.46
CA ASP A 83 -10.24 8.09 -7.53
C ASP A 83 -11.55 7.45 -7.05
N HIS A 84 -11.68 7.16 -5.75
CA HIS A 84 -12.82 6.44 -5.16
C HIS A 84 -13.11 5.11 -5.88
N THR A 85 -12.07 4.32 -6.13
CA THR A 85 -12.19 3.01 -6.81
C THR A 85 -11.65 1.87 -5.96
N ALA A 86 -12.23 0.68 -6.14
CA ALA A 86 -11.82 -0.56 -5.51
C ALA A 86 -11.48 -1.62 -6.56
N LYS A 87 -10.45 -2.40 -6.31
CA LYS A 87 -10.05 -3.57 -7.11
C LYS A 87 -9.89 -4.78 -6.23
N LEU A 88 -10.52 -5.89 -6.62
CA LEU A 88 -10.25 -7.20 -6.02
C LEU A 88 -8.89 -7.68 -6.54
N VAL A 89 -8.01 -8.12 -5.63
CA VAL A 89 -6.67 -8.60 -5.98
C VAL A 89 -6.59 -10.12 -5.87
N SER A 90 -7.23 -10.70 -4.85
CA SER A 90 -7.26 -12.14 -4.62
C SER A 90 -8.39 -12.49 -3.66
N TYR A 91 -8.89 -13.73 -3.66
CA TYR A 91 -9.89 -14.15 -2.68
C TYR A 91 -9.84 -15.64 -2.37
N LEU A 92 -10.34 -15.98 -1.17
CA LEU A 92 -10.50 -17.33 -0.66
C LEU A 92 -11.90 -17.46 -0.06
N TYR A 93 -12.59 -18.55 -0.35
CA TYR A 93 -13.85 -18.89 0.31
C TYR A 93 -13.69 -20.14 1.16
N TYR A 94 -14.36 -20.15 2.31
CA TYR A 94 -14.31 -21.24 3.26
C TYR A 94 -15.70 -21.78 3.57
N SER A 95 -15.80 -23.09 3.71
CA SER A 95 -16.98 -23.77 4.23
C SER A 95 -17.17 -23.48 5.72
N ALA A 96 -18.32 -23.86 6.28
CA ALA A 96 -18.56 -23.76 7.72
C ALA A 96 -17.60 -24.63 8.56
N ALA A 97 -17.02 -25.68 7.97
CA ALA A 97 -16.00 -26.52 8.59
C ALA A 97 -14.59 -25.91 8.52
N GLY A 98 -14.41 -24.77 7.84
CA GLY A 98 -13.13 -24.12 7.63
C GLY A 98 -12.33 -24.68 6.45
N GLU A 99 -12.93 -25.54 5.62
CA GLU A 99 -12.30 -26.08 4.42
C GLU A 99 -12.28 -25.01 3.31
N THR A 100 -11.18 -24.91 2.58
CA THR A 100 -11.10 -24.02 1.42
C THR A 100 -11.96 -24.56 0.28
N ILE A 101 -12.94 -23.78 -0.15
CA ILE A 101 -13.81 -24.08 -1.29
C ILE A 101 -13.17 -23.59 -2.59
N GLU A 102 -12.70 -22.35 -2.58
CA GLU A 102 -12.18 -21.67 -3.77
C GLU A 102 -11.02 -20.76 -3.35
N TYR A 103 -9.99 -20.69 -4.19
CA TYR A 103 -8.88 -19.76 -4.04
C TYR A 103 -8.45 -19.22 -5.40
N VAL A 104 -8.49 -17.90 -5.53
CA VAL A 104 -7.95 -17.17 -6.67
C VAL A 104 -6.83 -16.25 -6.16
N ALA A 105 -5.60 -16.57 -6.55
CA ALA A 105 -4.41 -15.87 -6.09
C ALA A 105 -4.23 -14.48 -6.72
N GLN A 106 -4.72 -14.32 -7.95
CA GLN A 106 -4.71 -13.08 -8.70
C GLN A 106 -6.03 -12.95 -9.44
N ASP A 107 -6.78 -11.93 -9.10
CA ASP A 107 -8.01 -11.55 -9.78
C ASP A 107 -7.70 -10.45 -10.80
N ASP A 108 -8.10 -10.69 -12.04
CA ASP A 108 -7.80 -9.81 -13.18
C ASP A 108 -8.92 -8.81 -13.47
N SER A 109 -9.92 -8.67 -12.57
CA SER A 109 -10.97 -7.66 -12.75
C SER A 109 -10.41 -6.24 -12.75
N ASP A 110 -11.07 -5.37 -13.51
CA ASP A 110 -10.74 -3.95 -13.52
C ASP A 110 -11.19 -3.27 -12.23
N SER A 111 -10.53 -2.16 -11.88
CA SER A 111 -10.99 -1.32 -10.77
C SER A 111 -12.40 -0.79 -11.05
N ALA A 112 -13.28 -0.88 -10.05
CA ALA A 112 -14.65 -0.39 -10.13
C ALA A 112 -14.85 0.83 -9.20
N PRO A 113 -15.71 1.79 -9.56
CA PRO A 113 -16.05 2.90 -8.67
C PRO A 113 -16.75 2.41 -7.40
N ILE A 114 -16.43 3.03 -6.27
CA ILE A 114 -17.06 2.77 -4.99
C ILE A 114 -18.40 3.51 -4.95
N ILE A 115 -19.49 2.75 -4.83
CA ILE A 115 -20.84 3.32 -4.76
C ILE A 115 -21.12 3.76 -3.31
N PRO A 116 -21.65 4.98 -3.08
CA PRO A 116 -22.04 5.44 -1.74
C PRO A 116 -23.01 4.49 -1.03
N ASP A 117 -22.94 4.46 0.29
CA ASP A 117 -23.80 3.62 1.14
C ASP A 117 -23.68 2.11 0.89
N THR A 118 -22.60 1.68 0.25
CA THR A 118 -22.23 0.25 0.12
C THR A 118 -21.19 -0.18 1.13
N VAL A 119 -20.92 -1.48 1.18
CA VAL A 119 -19.80 -2.04 1.95
C VAL A 119 -18.47 -1.42 1.52
N GLY A 120 -18.28 -1.14 0.22
CA GLY A 120 -17.07 -0.50 -0.30
C GLY A 120 -16.87 0.89 0.29
N ASP A 121 -17.91 1.72 0.29
CA ASP A 121 -17.91 3.07 0.90
C ASP A 121 -17.62 2.99 2.40
N ALA A 122 -18.17 2.00 3.11
CA ALA A 122 -17.86 1.80 4.52
C ALA A 122 -16.36 1.51 4.77
N PHE A 123 -15.71 0.69 3.93
CA PHE A 123 -14.26 0.48 4.02
C PHE A 123 -13.48 1.73 3.67
N GLU A 124 -13.87 2.42 2.61
CA GLU A 124 -13.24 3.67 2.17
C GLU A 124 -13.23 4.72 3.28
N ARG A 125 -14.38 5.00 3.90
CA ARG A 125 -14.52 5.98 5.00
C ARG A 125 -13.61 5.69 6.19
N VAL A 126 -13.27 4.43 6.44
CA VAL A 126 -12.41 4.02 7.56
C VAL A 126 -10.94 4.00 7.16
N LEU A 127 -10.62 3.51 5.96
CA LEU A 127 -9.25 3.22 5.55
C LEU A 127 -8.57 4.41 4.86
N CYS A 128 -9.29 5.18 4.05
CA CYS A 128 -8.69 6.29 3.31
C CYS A 128 -8.19 7.46 4.18
N PRO A 129 -8.78 7.79 5.34
CA PRO A 129 -8.16 8.73 6.28
C PRO A 129 -6.75 8.32 6.72
N MET A 130 -6.47 7.01 6.81
CA MET A 130 -5.12 6.51 7.15
C MET A 130 -4.12 6.79 6.04
N VAL A 131 -4.55 6.74 4.77
CA VAL A 131 -3.72 7.09 3.61
C VAL A 131 -3.35 8.56 3.68
N TRP A 132 -4.35 9.43 3.86
CA TRP A 132 -4.15 10.87 4.00
C TRP A 132 -3.18 11.21 5.14
N HIS A 133 -3.39 10.63 6.33
CA HIS A 133 -2.50 10.87 7.47
C HIS A 133 -1.04 10.48 7.18
N LYS A 134 -0.82 9.32 6.54
CA LYS A 134 0.53 8.87 6.18
C LYS A 134 1.20 9.80 5.15
N GLN A 135 0.43 10.28 4.17
CA GLN A 135 0.93 11.25 3.18
C GLN A 135 1.30 12.58 3.84
N GLU A 136 0.45 13.08 4.74
CA GLU A 136 0.68 14.33 5.45
C GLU A 136 1.91 14.25 6.36
N GLU A 137 2.08 13.14 7.09
CA GLU A 137 3.30 12.87 7.86
C GLU A 137 4.56 12.86 6.98
N ALA A 138 4.48 12.24 5.80
CA ALA A 138 5.59 12.21 4.86
C ALA A 138 5.93 13.61 4.32
N ARG A 139 4.91 14.42 4.02
CA ARG A 139 5.07 15.82 3.58
C ARG A 139 5.76 16.66 4.64
N ILE A 140 5.24 16.65 5.87
CA ILE A 140 5.82 17.39 7.01
C ILE A 140 7.27 16.97 7.23
N LYS A 141 7.57 15.67 7.21
CA LYS A 141 8.93 15.16 7.38
C LYS A 141 9.86 15.61 6.26
N ALA A 142 9.39 15.67 5.02
CA ALA A 142 10.16 16.15 3.88
C ALA A 142 10.47 17.65 4.00
N GLU A 143 9.47 18.46 4.38
CA GLU A 143 9.64 19.90 4.61
C GLU A 143 10.64 20.19 5.74
N GLN A 144 10.52 19.49 6.87
CA GLN A 144 11.47 19.60 7.98
C GLN A 144 12.89 19.23 7.57
N LYS A 145 13.05 18.15 6.79
CA LYS A 145 14.35 17.72 6.27
C LYS A 145 14.94 18.75 5.31
N ALA A 146 14.12 19.35 4.44
CA ALA A 146 14.56 20.39 3.51
C ALA A 146 14.99 21.66 4.25
N ALA A 147 14.21 22.12 5.22
CA ALA A 147 14.55 23.27 6.06
C ALA A 147 15.85 23.04 6.86
N ALA A 148 16.03 21.85 7.43
CA ALA A 148 17.26 21.48 8.13
C ALA A 148 18.48 21.46 7.19
N ALA A 149 18.32 20.97 5.96
CA ALA A 149 19.37 20.95 4.95
C ALA A 149 19.75 22.37 4.49
N GLU A 150 18.77 23.26 4.29
CA GLU A 150 19.02 24.66 3.94
C GLU A 150 19.78 25.38 5.06
N LEU A 151 19.35 25.21 6.31
CA LEU A 151 20.03 25.81 7.45
C LEU A 151 21.46 25.27 7.61
N ALA A 152 21.68 23.98 7.35
CA ALA A 152 23.01 23.39 7.36
C ALA A 152 23.88 23.92 6.21
N ALA A 153 23.32 24.20 5.04
CA ALA A 153 24.04 24.82 3.92
C ALA A 153 24.46 26.25 4.27
N ARG A 154 23.53 27.08 4.77
CA ARG A 154 23.83 28.47 5.20
C ARG A 154 24.94 28.52 6.26
N LYS A 155 24.91 27.64 7.25
CA LYS A 155 25.97 27.54 8.27
C LYS A 155 27.33 27.13 7.71
N ARG A 156 27.37 26.31 6.64
CA ARG A 156 28.63 25.95 5.97
C ARG A 156 29.20 27.11 5.18
N ASP A 157 28.33 27.91 4.56
CA ASP A 157 28.73 29.09 3.79
C ASP A 157 29.29 30.18 4.73
N GLU A 158 28.66 30.40 5.89
CA GLU A 158 29.16 31.34 6.93
C GLU A 158 30.48 30.87 7.59
N ALA A 159 30.66 29.56 7.76
CA ALA A 159 31.83 29.01 8.43
C ALA A 159 33.07 28.92 7.53
N LYS A 160 32.96 29.17 6.22
CA LYS A 160 34.11 29.25 5.31
C LYS A 160 34.80 30.60 5.55
N PRO A 161 35.93 30.65 6.28
CA PRO A 161 36.60 31.91 6.56
C PRO A 161 37.02 32.52 5.23
N GLU A 162 36.99 33.86 5.13
CA GLU A 162 37.66 34.61 4.06
C GLU A 162 39.16 34.28 4.11
N ALA A 163 39.53 33.15 3.51
CA ALA A 163 40.90 32.80 3.22
C ALA A 163 41.35 33.79 2.15
N GLY A 164 41.92 34.89 2.62
CA GLY A 164 42.75 35.89 1.96
C GLY A 164 42.74 35.92 0.44
N ASP A 165 42.36 37.09 -0.09
CA ASP A 165 42.97 37.68 -1.27
C ASP A 165 44.48 37.41 -1.29
N GLU A 166 44.95 36.39 -2.03
CA GLU A 166 46.24 36.53 -2.71
C GLU A 166 46.42 35.58 -3.90
N LYS A 167 46.73 36.23 -5.03
CA LYS A 167 47.24 35.75 -6.33
C LYS A 167 46.24 35.37 -7.42
N THR A 168 45.82 36.43 -8.11
CA THR A 168 45.52 36.46 -9.54
C THR A 168 46.56 35.69 -10.38
N PRO A 169 46.20 34.61 -11.09
CA PRO A 169 47.01 34.06 -12.17
C PRO A 169 46.70 34.79 -13.50
N PRO A 170 47.70 34.93 -14.40
CA PRO A 170 47.54 35.63 -15.67
C PRO A 170 46.66 34.86 -16.69
N PRO A 171 46.13 35.56 -17.72
CA PRO A 171 45.18 35.00 -18.67
C PRO A 171 45.88 34.06 -19.67
N ALA A 172 45.43 32.81 -19.73
CA ALA A 172 45.81 31.86 -20.76
C ALA A 172 44.67 31.69 -21.79
N THR A 173 45.10 31.72 -23.03
CA THR A 173 44.39 31.84 -24.30
C THR A 173 43.37 30.76 -24.64
N ALA A 174 42.41 31.18 -25.46
CA ALA A 174 41.34 30.41 -26.08
C ALA A 174 41.82 29.18 -26.90
N GLY A 175 41.00 28.12 -26.83
CA GLY A 175 41.01 26.98 -27.74
C GLY A 175 39.59 26.39 -27.87
N VAL A 176 38.96 26.66 -28.99
CA VAL A 176 37.72 26.05 -29.56
C VAL A 176 38.18 24.87 -30.47
N PRO A 177 37.37 23.91 -30.99
CA PRO A 177 35.97 23.44 -30.77
C PRO A 177 35.86 21.89 -30.54
N GLY A 178 34.63 21.39 -30.27
CA GLY A 178 34.20 20.14 -30.92
C GLY A 178 33.28 19.19 -30.14
N GLY A 179 32.08 18.95 -30.70
CA GLY A 179 31.56 17.59 -30.86
C GLY A 179 30.31 17.18 -30.08
N LYS A 180 29.17 17.15 -30.81
CA LYS A 180 28.09 16.14 -30.85
C LYS A 180 27.53 15.61 -29.50
N THR A 181 26.22 15.56 -29.29
CA THR A 181 25.26 14.78 -30.09
C THR A 181 23.84 15.21 -29.75
N GLU A 182 23.07 15.50 -30.79
CA GLU A 182 21.65 15.81 -30.77
C GLU A 182 20.88 14.50 -30.57
N GLN A 183 20.18 14.37 -29.43
CA GLN A 183 19.42 13.18 -29.09
C GLN A 183 18.01 13.31 -29.68
N GLU A 184 17.77 12.48 -30.70
CA GLU A 184 16.54 12.35 -31.46
C GLU A 184 15.33 12.02 -30.56
N LYS A 185 14.31 12.86 -30.63
CA LYS A 185 13.03 12.73 -29.91
C LYS A 185 12.16 11.68 -30.63
N PRO A 186 11.66 10.64 -29.95
CA PRO A 186 10.76 9.66 -30.56
C PRO A 186 9.43 10.31 -30.99
N PRO A 187 8.84 9.86 -32.12
CA PRO A 187 7.55 10.34 -32.59
C PRO A 187 6.42 9.93 -31.64
N ALA A 188 5.46 10.85 -31.49
CA ALA A 188 4.23 10.65 -30.73
C ALA A 188 3.40 9.51 -31.32
N ALA A 189 2.90 8.62 -30.45
CA ALA A 189 1.95 7.59 -30.81
C ALA A 189 0.62 8.19 -31.31
N PRO A 190 -0.04 7.59 -32.31
CA PRO A 190 -1.37 8.01 -32.74
C PRO A 190 -2.41 7.79 -31.64
N PRO A 191 -3.49 8.60 -31.59
CA PRO A 191 -4.58 8.41 -30.65
C PRO A 191 -5.23 7.04 -30.87
N GLY A 192 -5.20 6.21 -29.84
CA GLY A 192 -5.85 4.90 -29.82
C GLY A 192 -7.35 5.05 -30.05
N ALA A 193 -7.90 4.13 -30.83
CA ALA A 193 -9.33 4.01 -31.07
C ALA A 193 -10.11 3.86 -29.74
N PRO A 194 -11.34 4.38 -29.65
CA PRO A 194 -12.18 4.22 -28.47
C PRO A 194 -12.44 2.74 -28.21
N LEU A 195 -12.06 2.27 -27.02
CA LEU A 195 -12.41 0.95 -26.53
C LEU A 195 -13.94 0.85 -26.36
N PRO A 196 -14.56 -0.29 -26.71
CA PRO A 196 -15.97 -0.51 -26.45
C PRO A 196 -16.24 -0.46 -24.94
N ALA A 197 -17.33 0.20 -24.55
CA ALA A 197 -17.76 0.29 -23.16
C ALA A 197 -17.99 -1.12 -22.58
N PRO A 198 -17.45 -1.44 -21.38
CA PRO A 198 -17.73 -2.69 -20.72
C PRO A 198 -19.23 -2.78 -20.41
N GLN A 199 -19.85 -3.88 -20.83
CA GLN A 199 -21.21 -4.20 -20.40
C GLN A 199 -21.16 -4.56 -18.91
N ILE A 200 -21.72 -3.66 -18.10
CA ILE A 200 -21.89 -3.82 -16.66
C ILE A 200 -22.81 -5.02 -16.45
N ILE A 201 -22.23 -6.16 -16.12
CA ILE A 201 -22.97 -7.25 -15.50
C ILE A 201 -23.08 -6.86 -14.03
N GLU A 202 -24.25 -6.33 -13.65
CA GLU A 202 -24.71 -6.27 -12.27
C GLU A 202 -24.65 -7.67 -11.66
N GLN A 203 -23.55 -7.97 -10.99
CA GLN A 203 -23.55 -8.92 -9.88
C GLN A 203 -22.96 -8.20 -8.66
N LEU A 204 -23.70 -7.18 -8.22
CA LEU A 204 -23.71 -6.77 -6.83
C LEU A 204 -24.50 -7.82 -6.05
N TYR A 205 -23.77 -8.81 -5.50
CA TYR A 205 -24.23 -9.65 -4.40
C TYR A 205 -23.06 -9.91 -3.45
#